data_AF-A0A960N2B5-F1
#
_entry.id   AF-A0A960N2B5-F1
#
_cell.length_a   1.000
_cell.length_b   1.000
_cell.length_c   1.000
_cell.angle_alpha   90.00
_cell.angle_beta   90.00
_cell.angle_gamma   90.00
#
_symmetry.space_group_name_H-M   'P 1'
#
loop_
_entity.id
_entity.type
_entity.pdbx_description
1 polymer ?
#
loop_
_entity_poly.entity_id
_entity_poly.type
_entity_poly.pdbx_seq_one_letter_code
_entity_poly.pdbx_strand_id
1 'polypeptide(L)'
;MKAPQNLFNIASTCGFLALATASEGGERTDSLRSILDGADRLVLSVIKFPPEAEKEKPFEFADQAKIAELLDRLDFVEEDSGFHCMCSGDSEVTFYKGGRELASLSHHHGRSLRWSDGKWDGDSLFTSEASNYWREWFQKNGEPRFENMHQEEVREQERERETHEKFLSCFPAAAQKVFSENLDERWVAFSSSSDLGKEPRKPSKYAQELLAFFPDRRKAALAIARSFGVLSEAGPSEGSWSMSSIREALVLDAARAINAEEFLFLVEQGDQLAHLGAARLFFFEDFADLLPSDQRGAIAARLCEAVLKGDHAYNSDIAVSSLTSYDCPETTKLLTRLAFGELAAATESSNRERDPQARVAAALILARQKPPTMPAIVDSLSRLPNLSEVDREALKISRALCGEKGLLPKELFELDSFVSYDALRALEEQGDKAALATIIEGAVSHDWAGVREEGIFAVERMTGRRWYQSQEEMTAEVRGMEDYQRSLHYAKQVTAWWEDNRDSFELPDKNAGNRTDEKPAKGDHL
;
A
#
# COMPACT_ATOMS: atom_id res chain seq x y z
N MET A 1 -9.14 50.38 -5.89
CA MET A 1 -8.83 49.22 -5.02
C MET A 1 -8.78 48.00 -5.93
N LYS A 2 -7.59 47.49 -6.22
CA LYS A 2 -7.36 46.33 -7.11
C LYS A 2 -7.26 45.07 -6.25
N ALA A 3 -7.99 44.03 -6.63
CA ALA A 3 -7.93 42.70 -6.01
C ALA A 3 -6.59 42.00 -6.33
N PRO A 4 -6.07 41.12 -5.45
CA PRO A 4 -4.86 40.37 -5.72
C PRO A 4 -5.18 39.13 -6.59
N GLN A 5 -4.36 38.92 -7.62
CA GLN A 5 -4.31 37.69 -8.41
C GLN A 5 -3.53 36.63 -7.63
N ASN A 6 -4.19 35.54 -7.27
CA ASN A 6 -3.54 34.35 -6.71
C ASN A 6 -3.00 33.49 -7.85
N LEU A 7 -1.69 33.22 -7.81
CA LEU A 7 -0.96 32.31 -8.69
C LEU A 7 -1.09 30.88 -8.13
N PHE A 8 -1.97 30.08 -8.73
CA PHE A 8 -1.81 28.63 -8.81
C PHE A 8 -2.07 28.28 -10.28
N ASN A 9 -0.98 28.33 -11.05
CA ASN A 9 -0.92 27.90 -12.42
C ASN A 9 0.48 27.29 -12.57
N ILE A 10 0.62 25.99 -12.30
CA ILE A 10 1.76 25.21 -12.82
C ILE A 10 1.34 24.71 -14.20
N ALA A 11 1.13 25.68 -15.08
CA ALA A 11 1.24 25.58 -16.52
C ALA A 11 1.95 26.88 -16.88
N SER A 12 3.26 26.81 -16.97
CA SER A 12 4.11 27.94 -17.34
C SER A 12 3.84 28.30 -18.80
N THR A 13 2.77 29.06 -19.05
CA THR A 13 2.59 29.81 -20.30
C THR A 13 3.36 31.10 -20.18
N CYS A 14 4.69 30.99 -20.17
CA CYS A 14 5.54 32.07 -20.63
C CYS A 14 5.26 32.26 -22.12
N GLY A 15 4.47 33.28 -22.46
CA GLY A 15 4.41 33.83 -23.81
C GLY A 15 5.74 34.48 -24.20
N PHE A 16 6.78 33.66 -24.38
CA PHE A 16 7.91 34.05 -25.21
C PHE A 16 7.46 33.91 -26.66
N LEU A 17 7.55 35.00 -27.42
CA LEU A 17 7.78 34.88 -28.86
C LEU A 17 9.14 34.19 -29.02
N ALA A 18 9.14 32.86 -28.97
CA ALA A 18 10.28 32.06 -29.39
C ALA A 18 10.34 32.18 -30.91
N LEU A 19 11.25 33.02 -31.39
CA LEU A 19 11.82 32.78 -32.70
C LEU A 19 12.41 31.37 -32.64
N ALA A 20 11.80 30.44 -33.38
CA ALA A 20 12.28 29.07 -33.51
C ALA A 20 13.66 29.09 -34.16
N THR A 21 14.71 29.30 -33.37
CA THR A 21 16.05 28.89 -33.72
C THR A 21 16.06 27.38 -33.60
N ALA A 22 16.35 26.66 -34.69
CA ALA A 22 16.64 25.24 -34.62
C ALA A 22 17.64 25.02 -33.47
N SER A 23 17.25 24.31 -32.41
CA SER A 23 18.21 23.91 -31.39
C SER A 23 19.24 23.02 -32.08
N GLU A 24 20.51 23.37 -31.93
CA GLU A 24 21.57 22.38 -32.16
C GLU A 24 21.30 21.26 -31.16
N GLY A 25 21.16 20.02 -31.64
CA GLY A 25 20.79 18.89 -30.79
C GLY A 25 21.76 18.72 -29.62
N GLY A 26 21.24 18.33 -28.46
CA GLY A 26 22.07 17.98 -27.31
C GLY A 26 22.92 16.73 -27.55
N GLU A 27 23.96 16.52 -26.73
CA GLU A 27 24.86 15.36 -26.83
C GLU A 27 24.11 14.03 -26.77
N ARG A 28 23.06 13.94 -25.94
CA ARG A 28 22.20 12.75 -25.87
C ARG A 28 21.44 12.53 -27.17
N THR A 29 20.81 13.57 -27.69
CA THR A 29 20.05 13.52 -28.96
C THR A 29 20.95 13.04 -30.10
N ASP A 30 22.13 13.62 -30.25
CA ASP A 30 23.08 13.27 -31.32
C ASP A 30 23.62 11.85 -31.17
N SER A 31 23.94 11.44 -29.94
CA SER A 31 24.39 10.08 -29.64
C SER A 31 23.34 9.02 -29.99
N LEU A 32 22.07 9.28 -29.65
CA LEU A 32 20.96 8.38 -29.98
C LEU A 32 20.77 8.26 -31.50
N ARG A 33 20.67 9.40 -32.18
CA ARG A 33 20.47 9.45 -33.63
C ARG A 33 21.60 8.73 -34.37
N SER A 34 22.84 8.90 -33.93
CA SER A 34 23.99 8.22 -34.53
C SER A 34 23.92 6.68 -34.39
N ILE A 35 23.42 6.15 -33.28
CA ILE A 35 23.29 4.69 -33.10
C ILE A 35 22.08 4.13 -33.85
N LEU A 36 21.00 4.90 -33.91
CA LEU A 36 19.76 4.51 -34.58
C LEU A 36 19.77 4.79 -36.09
N ASP A 37 20.89 5.26 -36.65
CA ASP A 37 21.00 5.57 -38.08
C ASP A 37 20.72 4.34 -38.97
N GLY A 38 19.73 4.51 -39.84
CA GLY A 38 19.23 3.48 -40.74
C GLY A 38 18.50 2.33 -40.03
N ALA A 39 17.93 2.55 -38.85
CA ALA A 39 16.94 1.65 -38.27
C ALA A 39 15.80 1.39 -39.26
N ASP A 40 15.49 0.12 -39.52
CA ASP A 40 14.48 -0.31 -40.50
C ASP A 40 13.24 -0.93 -39.84
N ARG A 41 13.28 -1.15 -38.53
CA ARG A 41 12.18 -1.70 -37.75
C ARG A 41 12.24 -1.20 -36.31
N LEU A 42 11.07 -0.92 -35.73
CA LEU A 42 10.91 -0.73 -34.29
C LEU A 42 9.84 -1.66 -33.73
N VAL A 43 10.00 -2.04 -32.46
CA VAL A 43 9.08 -2.90 -31.72
C VAL A 43 8.77 -2.23 -30.39
N LEU A 44 7.49 -2.05 -30.07
CA LEU A 44 7.02 -1.49 -28.81
C LEU A 44 6.35 -2.58 -27.96
N SER A 45 6.94 -2.87 -26.81
CA SER A 45 6.46 -3.85 -25.83
C SER A 45 5.98 -3.17 -24.55
N VAL A 46 5.01 -3.77 -23.85
CA VAL A 46 4.61 -3.31 -22.50
C VAL A 46 5.56 -3.94 -21.48
N ILE A 47 6.08 -3.14 -20.56
CA ILE A 47 6.87 -3.64 -19.44
C ILE A 47 5.88 -4.08 -18.37
N LYS A 48 5.77 -5.40 -18.12
CA LYS A 48 4.87 -5.95 -17.09
C LYS A 48 5.69 -6.41 -15.88
N PHE A 49 5.14 -6.17 -14.69
CA PHE A 49 5.66 -6.71 -13.44
C PHE A 49 4.53 -7.45 -12.71
N PRO A 50 4.66 -8.77 -12.44
CA PRO A 50 5.77 -9.65 -12.80
C PRO A 50 5.85 -9.96 -14.32
N PRO A 51 7.01 -10.39 -14.84
CA PRO A 51 7.25 -10.63 -16.28
C PRO A 51 6.44 -11.80 -16.87
N GLU A 52 5.71 -12.54 -16.03
CA GLU A 52 4.96 -13.76 -16.38
C GLU A 52 3.51 -13.47 -16.82
N ALA A 53 3.05 -12.22 -16.70
CA ALA A 53 1.73 -11.83 -17.17
C ALA A 53 1.58 -12.03 -18.69
N GLU A 54 0.37 -12.35 -19.15
CA GLU A 54 0.07 -12.61 -20.56
C GLU A 54 0.62 -11.48 -21.43
N LYS A 55 1.57 -11.83 -22.30
CA LYS A 55 2.30 -10.86 -23.13
C LYS A 55 1.33 -10.30 -24.15
N GLU A 56 1.02 -9.01 -24.01
CA GLU A 56 0.35 -8.27 -25.07
C GLU A 56 1.19 -8.38 -26.34
N LYS A 57 0.51 -8.57 -27.47
CA LYS A 57 1.18 -8.65 -28.76
C LYS A 57 1.93 -7.33 -28.97
N PRO A 58 3.26 -7.36 -29.19
CA PRO A 58 4.01 -6.14 -29.38
C PRO A 58 3.55 -5.42 -30.65
N PHE A 59 3.62 -4.10 -30.64
CA PHE A 59 3.43 -3.29 -31.84
C PHE A 59 4.73 -3.29 -32.64
N GLU A 60 4.65 -3.72 -33.90
CA GLU A 60 5.80 -3.74 -34.82
C GLU A 60 5.58 -2.77 -35.97
N PHE A 61 6.63 -2.03 -36.32
CA PHE A 61 6.58 -1.04 -37.39
C PHE A 61 7.88 -1.06 -38.19
N ALA A 62 7.78 -1.07 -39.54
CA ALA A 62 8.93 -1.34 -40.43
C ALA A 62 9.04 -0.37 -41.63
N ASP A 63 8.50 0.85 -41.52
CA ASP A 63 8.71 1.90 -42.52
C ASP A 63 9.92 2.76 -42.14
N GLN A 64 11.07 2.46 -42.74
CA GLN A 64 12.34 3.12 -42.48
C GLN A 64 12.27 4.65 -42.59
N ALA A 65 11.53 5.20 -43.57
CA ALA A 65 11.46 6.64 -43.77
C ALA A 65 10.74 7.33 -42.61
N LYS A 66 9.66 6.72 -42.12
CA LYS A 66 8.92 7.23 -40.97
C LYS A 66 9.64 7.03 -39.64
N ILE A 67 10.44 5.97 -39.52
CA ILE A 67 11.31 5.78 -38.35
C ILE A 67 12.38 6.89 -38.34
N ALA A 68 12.99 7.20 -39.48
CA ALA A 68 13.93 8.32 -39.58
C ALA A 68 13.26 9.67 -39.24
N GLU A 69 12.03 9.90 -39.70
CA GLU A 69 11.23 11.08 -39.34
C GLU A 69 11.01 11.19 -37.82
N LEU A 70 10.71 10.07 -37.15
CA LEU A 70 10.58 10.01 -35.69
C LEU A 70 11.88 10.44 -34.99
N LEU A 71 13.00 9.85 -35.40
CA LEU A 71 14.30 10.09 -34.77
C LEU A 71 14.81 11.53 -34.99
N ASP A 72 14.48 12.13 -36.12
CA ASP A 72 14.81 13.54 -36.42
C ASP A 72 14.07 14.54 -35.52
N ARG A 73 12.93 14.12 -34.94
CA ARG A 73 12.11 14.94 -34.04
C ARG A 73 12.30 14.62 -32.56
N LEU A 74 13.09 13.60 -32.23
CA LEU A 74 13.48 13.33 -30.85
C LEU A 74 14.45 14.39 -30.36
N ASP A 75 14.18 14.95 -29.19
CA ASP A 75 15.08 15.89 -28.51
C ASP A 75 14.87 15.85 -26.98
N PHE A 76 15.89 16.24 -26.23
CA PHE A 76 15.92 16.15 -24.77
C PHE A 76 16.33 17.45 -24.10
N VAL A 77 15.83 17.68 -22.89
CA VAL A 77 16.27 18.79 -22.01
C VAL A 77 17.50 18.33 -21.25
N GLU A 78 18.70 18.73 -21.68
CA GLU A 78 19.97 18.23 -21.12
C GLU A 78 20.14 18.59 -19.64
N GLU A 79 19.74 19.79 -19.24
CA GLU A 79 19.89 20.28 -17.87
C GLU A 79 19.02 19.50 -16.86
N ASP A 80 17.89 18.97 -17.32
CA ASP A 80 16.93 18.22 -16.52
C ASP A 80 17.05 16.70 -16.74
N SER A 81 18.03 16.25 -17.53
CA SER A 81 18.31 14.83 -17.81
C SER A 81 19.34 14.26 -16.83
N GLY A 82 19.39 12.92 -16.74
CA GLY A 82 20.31 12.20 -15.85
C GLY A 82 19.74 11.86 -14.48
N PHE A 83 18.49 12.24 -14.19
CA PHE A 83 17.74 11.69 -13.05
C PHE A 83 17.45 10.19 -13.25
N HIS A 84 17.06 9.47 -12.21
CA HIS A 84 16.78 8.03 -12.32
C HIS A 84 15.46 7.67 -11.63
N CYS A 85 14.41 7.40 -12.40
CA CYS A 85 13.21 6.75 -11.87
C CYS A 85 13.53 5.35 -11.35
N MET A 86 13.06 4.99 -10.16
CA MET A 86 13.21 3.62 -9.64
C MET A 86 12.28 2.60 -10.31
N CYS A 87 11.38 3.07 -11.18
CA CYS A 87 10.50 2.24 -12.00
C CYS A 87 11.24 1.63 -13.20
N SER A 88 10.75 0.50 -13.72
CA SER A 88 11.27 -0.12 -14.96
C SER A 88 10.78 0.59 -16.24
N GLY A 89 9.82 1.51 -16.12
CA GLY A 89 9.13 2.15 -17.23
C GLY A 89 7.79 1.47 -17.54
N ASP A 90 6.98 2.13 -18.36
CA ASP A 90 5.63 1.67 -18.74
C ASP A 90 5.68 0.80 -20.01
N SER A 91 6.64 1.09 -20.89
CA SER A 91 6.81 0.42 -22.17
C SER A 91 8.26 0.52 -22.65
N GLU A 92 8.64 -0.37 -23.56
CA GLU A 92 9.99 -0.44 -24.12
C GLU A 92 9.93 -0.37 -25.65
N VAL A 93 10.73 0.52 -26.24
CA VAL A 93 10.85 0.70 -27.69
C VAL A 93 12.22 0.22 -28.14
N THR A 94 12.24 -0.90 -28.87
CA THR A 94 13.46 -1.50 -29.38
C THR A 94 13.59 -1.27 -30.88
N PHE A 95 14.72 -0.71 -31.30
CA PHE A 95 15.03 -0.41 -32.70
C PHE A 95 15.96 -1.46 -33.31
N TYR A 96 15.75 -1.80 -34.58
CA TYR A 96 16.50 -2.82 -35.29
C TYR A 96 16.97 -2.34 -36.66
N LYS A 97 18.02 -2.98 -37.18
CA LYS A 97 18.51 -2.86 -38.56
C LYS A 97 18.92 -4.23 -39.09
N GLY A 98 18.30 -4.70 -40.15
CA GLY A 98 18.56 -6.02 -40.73
C GLY A 98 18.36 -7.15 -39.71
N GLY A 99 17.43 -7.00 -38.78
CA GLY A 99 17.15 -7.96 -37.70
C GLY A 99 18.07 -7.88 -36.47
N ARG A 100 19.11 -7.03 -36.50
CA ARG A 100 19.98 -6.79 -35.34
C ARG A 100 19.43 -5.63 -34.52
N GLU A 101 19.34 -5.81 -33.21
CA GLU A 101 18.99 -4.74 -32.27
C GLU A 101 20.07 -3.66 -32.23
N LEU A 102 19.63 -2.40 -32.30
CA LEU A 102 20.49 -1.21 -32.22
C LEU A 102 20.45 -0.59 -30.82
N ALA A 103 19.24 -0.41 -30.28
CA ALA A 103 19.01 0.10 -28.93
C ALA A 103 17.61 -0.28 -28.44
N SER A 104 17.48 -0.38 -27.11
CA SER A 104 16.21 -0.51 -26.41
C SER A 104 16.02 0.65 -25.44
N LEU A 105 14.88 1.34 -25.57
CA LEU A 105 14.55 2.54 -24.81
C LEU A 105 13.30 2.31 -23.97
N SER A 106 13.42 2.31 -22.65
CA SER A 106 12.28 2.29 -21.75
C SER A 106 11.67 3.68 -21.65
N HIS A 107 10.36 3.78 -21.82
CA HIS A 107 9.60 5.00 -21.68
C HIS A 107 9.01 5.10 -20.28
N HIS A 108 9.28 6.20 -19.59
CA HIS A 108 8.91 6.42 -18.19
C HIS A 108 7.94 7.59 -18.07
N HIS A 109 6.76 7.31 -17.52
CA HIS A 109 5.78 8.30 -17.05
C HIS A 109 5.42 9.36 -18.10
N GLY A 110 5.30 8.99 -19.37
CA GLY A 110 4.90 9.94 -20.42
C GLY A 110 5.96 10.95 -20.87
N ARG A 111 7.13 11.00 -20.22
CA ARG A 111 7.98 12.20 -20.28
C ARG A 111 9.47 11.95 -20.50
N SER A 112 9.97 10.74 -20.26
CA SER A 112 11.40 10.46 -20.41
C SER A 112 11.69 9.09 -21.02
N LEU A 113 12.90 8.97 -21.58
CA LEU A 113 13.46 7.71 -22.08
C LEU A 113 14.70 7.32 -21.30
N ARG A 114 14.77 6.05 -20.90
CA ARG A 114 15.99 5.41 -20.39
C ARG A 114 16.53 4.49 -21.44
N TRP A 115 17.84 4.52 -21.64
CA TRP A 115 18.50 3.58 -22.54
C TRP A 115 19.15 2.47 -21.71
N SER A 116 18.53 1.29 -21.69
CA SER A 116 18.86 0.17 -20.79
C SER A 116 20.34 -0.24 -20.84
N ASP A 117 20.92 -0.25 -22.04
CA ASP A 117 22.34 -0.55 -22.29
C ASP A 117 23.09 0.65 -22.90
N GLY A 118 22.63 1.85 -22.56
CA GLY A 118 22.95 3.08 -23.28
C GLY A 118 24.28 3.74 -22.95
N LYS A 119 24.57 4.77 -23.74
CA LYS A 119 25.75 5.63 -23.58
C LYS A 119 25.55 6.79 -22.60
N TRP A 120 24.33 6.98 -22.09
CA TRP A 120 24.06 8.00 -21.07
C TRP A 120 23.50 7.35 -19.81
N ASP A 121 23.85 7.96 -18.68
CA ASP A 121 23.30 7.57 -17.38
C ASP A 121 21.92 8.20 -17.18
N GLY A 122 21.03 7.43 -16.55
CA GLY A 122 19.70 7.86 -16.13
C GLY A 122 18.69 8.05 -17.26
N ASP A 123 17.65 8.81 -16.94
CA ASP A 123 16.51 9.13 -17.78
C ASP A 123 16.77 10.44 -18.52
N SER A 124 16.40 10.48 -19.80
CA SER A 124 16.48 11.68 -20.62
C SER A 124 15.08 12.27 -20.77
N LEU A 125 14.89 13.49 -20.25
CA LEU A 125 13.59 14.17 -20.29
C LEU A 125 13.34 14.71 -21.70
N PHE A 126 12.19 14.40 -22.30
CA PHE A 126 11.82 14.99 -23.58
C PHE A 126 11.68 16.51 -23.47
N THR A 127 12.02 17.22 -24.55
CA THR A 127 11.45 18.55 -24.75
C THR A 127 9.93 18.45 -24.95
N SER A 128 9.18 19.52 -24.68
CA SER A 128 7.72 19.49 -24.88
C SER A 128 7.32 19.19 -26.33
N GLU A 129 8.09 19.67 -27.31
CA GLU A 129 7.85 19.39 -28.74
C GLU A 129 8.10 17.91 -29.06
N ALA A 130 9.23 17.35 -28.60
CA ALA A 130 9.57 15.94 -28.83
C ALA A 130 8.56 14.99 -28.17
N SER A 131 8.13 15.28 -26.94
CA SER A 131 7.11 14.48 -26.25
C SER A 131 5.79 14.47 -27.03
N ASN A 132 5.32 15.64 -27.49
CA ASN A 132 4.09 15.73 -28.29
C ASN A 132 4.22 14.94 -29.60
N TYR A 133 5.32 15.15 -30.33
CA TYR A 133 5.56 14.47 -31.60
C TYR A 133 5.63 12.95 -31.43
N TRP A 134 6.29 12.47 -30.36
CA TRP A 134 6.36 11.04 -30.02
C TRP A 134 4.96 10.42 -29.91
N ARG A 135 4.07 11.03 -29.12
CA ARG A 135 2.70 10.52 -28.94
C ARG A 135 1.90 10.52 -30.25
N GLU A 136 1.92 11.65 -30.97
CA GLU A 136 1.20 11.81 -32.22
C GLU A 136 1.68 10.84 -33.30
N TRP A 137 3.00 10.60 -33.39
CA TRP A 137 3.60 9.71 -34.37
C TRP A 137 3.13 8.26 -34.15
N PHE A 138 3.18 7.77 -32.91
CA PHE A 138 2.71 6.41 -32.60
C PHE A 138 1.22 6.28 -32.89
N GLN A 139 0.40 7.25 -32.44
CA GLN A 139 -1.04 7.24 -32.69
C GLN A 139 -1.37 7.19 -34.19
N LYS A 140 -0.72 8.06 -35.00
CA LYS A 140 -0.90 8.13 -36.45
C LYS A 140 -0.48 6.85 -37.18
N ASN A 141 0.44 6.08 -36.60
CA ASN A 141 0.92 4.82 -37.15
C ASN A 141 0.24 3.58 -36.53
N GLY A 142 -0.89 3.76 -35.83
CA GLY A 142 -1.76 2.68 -35.36
C GLY A 142 -1.52 2.24 -33.92
N GLU A 143 -0.78 3.01 -33.14
CA GLU A 143 -0.42 2.71 -31.75
C GLU A 143 -0.79 3.86 -30.81
N PRO A 144 -1.99 3.85 -30.21
CA PRO A 144 -2.49 4.98 -29.42
C PRO A 144 -2.00 5.00 -27.97
N ARG A 145 -1.21 4.01 -27.49
CA ARG A 145 -0.89 3.86 -26.06
C ARG A 145 -0.33 5.12 -25.42
N PHE A 146 0.65 5.78 -26.04
CA PHE A 146 1.27 6.98 -25.46
C PHE A 146 0.29 8.17 -25.37
N GLU A 147 -0.60 8.33 -26.35
CA GLU A 147 -1.64 9.37 -26.30
C GLU A 147 -2.68 9.05 -25.21
N ASN A 148 -3.08 7.78 -25.08
CA ASN A 148 -3.99 7.36 -24.01
C ASN A 148 -3.38 7.60 -22.61
N MET A 149 -2.08 7.31 -22.44
CA MET A 149 -1.35 7.58 -21.20
C MET A 149 -1.35 9.07 -20.87
N HIS A 150 -1.05 9.93 -21.85
CA HIS A 150 -1.08 11.38 -21.65
C HIS A 150 -2.47 11.89 -21.29
N GLN A 151 -3.51 11.41 -21.96
CA GLN A 151 -4.89 11.78 -21.62
C GLN A 151 -5.27 11.33 -20.20
N GLU A 152 -4.80 10.17 -19.75
CA GLU A 152 -5.03 9.73 -18.38
C GLU A 152 -4.26 10.57 -17.37
N GLU A 153 -3.01 10.93 -17.66
CA GLU A 153 -2.23 11.86 -16.84
C GLU A 153 -2.92 13.23 -16.72
N VAL A 154 -3.44 13.78 -17.82
CA VAL A 154 -4.20 15.04 -17.80
C VAL A 154 -5.48 14.91 -16.96
N ARG A 155 -6.20 13.78 -17.07
CA ARG A 155 -7.37 13.52 -16.23
C ARG A 155 -6.98 13.39 -14.76
N GLU A 156 -5.87 12.73 -14.45
CA GLU A 156 -5.38 12.57 -13.09
C GLU A 156 -4.97 13.92 -12.50
N GLN A 157 -4.20 14.73 -13.21
CA GLN A 157 -3.82 16.08 -12.77
C GLN A 157 -5.05 16.96 -12.49
N GLU A 158 -6.10 16.86 -13.32
CA GLU A 158 -7.36 17.58 -13.07
C GLU A 158 -8.07 17.04 -11.82
N ARG A 159 -8.12 15.71 -11.62
CA ARG A 159 -8.66 15.09 -10.40
C ARG A 159 -7.89 15.50 -9.15
N GLU A 160 -6.56 15.48 -9.20
CA GLU A 160 -5.67 15.91 -8.13
C GLU A 160 -5.89 17.39 -7.80
N ARG A 161 -6.03 18.25 -8.82
CA ARG A 161 -6.33 19.68 -8.65
C ARG A 161 -7.68 19.90 -7.97
N GLU A 162 -8.74 19.24 -8.45
CA GLU A 162 -10.07 19.31 -7.83
C GLU A 162 -10.06 18.79 -6.39
N THR A 163 -9.35 17.69 -6.15
CA THR A 163 -9.18 17.09 -4.82
C THR A 163 -8.43 18.03 -3.89
N HIS A 164 -7.36 18.65 -4.38
CA HIS A 164 -6.60 19.66 -3.65
C HIS A 164 -7.46 20.87 -3.28
N GLU A 165 -8.27 21.38 -4.20
CA GLU A 165 -9.20 22.48 -3.94
C GLU A 165 -10.24 22.10 -2.87
N LYS A 166 -10.83 20.90 -2.96
CA LYS A 166 -11.76 20.37 -1.93
C LYS A 166 -11.07 20.20 -0.58
N PHE A 167 -9.86 19.67 -0.57
CA PHE A 167 -9.04 19.50 0.64
C PHE A 167 -8.83 20.86 1.33
N LEU A 168 -8.37 21.87 0.59
CA LEU A 168 -8.16 23.22 1.12
C LEU A 168 -9.46 23.89 1.59
N SER A 169 -10.58 23.60 0.92
CA SER A 169 -11.90 24.13 1.29
C SER A 169 -12.38 23.67 2.68
N CYS A 170 -11.79 22.61 3.25
CA CYS A 170 -12.06 22.18 4.62
C CYS A 170 -11.56 23.19 5.67
N PHE A 171 -10.63 24.06 5.30
CA PHE A 171 -9.99 25.04 6.18
C PHE A 171 -10.49 26.47 5.92
N PRO A 172 -10.47 27.37 6.93
CA PRO A 172 -10.73 28.79 6.72
C PRO A 172 -9.81 29.36 5.64
N ALA A 173 -10.32 30.28 4.80
CA ALA A 173 -9.54 30.88 3.70
C ALA A 173 -8.20 31.51 4.15
N ALA A 174 -8.13 32.03 5.39
CA ALA A 174 -6.89 32.56 5.95
C ALA A 174 -5.85 31.46 6.23
N ALA A 175 -6.30 30.27 6.65
CA ALA A 175 -5.45 29.12 6.93
C ALA A 175 -4.92 28.43 5.66
N GLN A 176 -5.63 28.54 4.53
CA GLN A 176 -5.20 27.96 3.26
C GLN A 176 -3.81 28.46 2.80
N LYS A 177 -3.42 29.66 3.21
CA LYS A 177 -2.10 30.24 2.90
C LYS A 177 -0.94 29.46 3.51
N VAL A 178 -1.16 28.76 4.62
CA VAL A 178 -0.15 27.92 5.26
C VAL A 178 0.31 26.80 4.31
N PHE A 179 -0.57 26.37 3.39
CA PHE A 179 -0.28 25.33 2.40
C PHE A 179 0.39 25.88 1.12
N SER A 180 0.30 27.17 0.83
CA SER A 180 0.85 27.76 -0.41
C SER A 180 2.28 28.26 -0.30
N GLU A 181 2.83 28.41 0.91
CA GLU A 181 4.12 29.05 1.15
C GLU A 181 5.22 28.02 1.47
N ASN A 182 6.09 27.74 0.48
CA ASN A 182 7.36 27.00 0.61
C ASN A 182 7.28 25.70 1.44
N LEU A 183 6.26 24.86 1.20
CA LEU A 183 6.13 23.58 1.89
C LEU A 183 7.37 22.67 1.70
N ASP A 184 7.98 22.69 0.52
CA ASP A 184 9.13 21.84 0.20
C ASP A 184 10.37 22.18 1.05
N GLU A 185 10.70 23.46 1.20
CA GLU A 185 11.81 23.92 2.05
C GLU A 185 11.54 23.64 3.54
N ARG A 186 10.27 23.69 3.95
CA ARG A 186 9.84 23.42 5.32
C ARG A 186 9.87 21.93 5.66
N TRP A 187 9.68 21.07 4.67
CA TRP A 187 9.53 19.62 4.84
C TRP A 187 10.86 18.87 4.98
N VAL A 188 11.92 19.32 4.29
CA VAL A 188 13.28 18.74 4.43
C VAL A 188 13.74 18.75 5.91
N ALA A 189 13.24 19.68 6.73
CA ALA A 189 13.52 19.74 8.17
C ALA A 189 12.70 18.77 9.04
N PHE A 190 11.62 18.17 8.52
CA PHE A 190 10.68 17.33 9.28
C PHE A 190 10.90 15.82 9.07
N SER A 191 11.24 15.40 7.84
CA SER A 191 11.39 13.99 7.46
C SER A 191 12.65 13.31 8.03
N SER A 192 13.60 14.07 8.56
CA SER A 192 14.84 13.52 9.15
C SER A 192 14.67 12.95 10.57
N SER A 193 13.45 12.87 11.11
CA SER A 193 13.18 12.28 12.44
C SER A 193 12.16 11.14 12.38
N SER A 194 12.57 10.01 11.84
CA SER A 194 11.80 8.75 11.78
C SER A 194 11.49 8.13 13.15
N ASP A 195 11.79 8.81 14.27
CA ASP A 195 11.39 8.39 15.60
C ASP A 195 9.89 8.64 15.84
N LEU A 196 9.01 7.88 15.19
CA LEU A 196 7.58 7.79 15.55
C LEU A 196 7.34 7.11 16.92
N GLY A 197 8.26 7.32 17.87
CA GLY A 197 8.20 6.78 19.22
C GLY A 197 7.04 7.37 20.02
N LYS A 198 6.50 6.52 20.90
CA LYS A 198 5.29 6.61 21.75
C LYS A 198 5.09 7.87 22.62
N GLU A 199 5.92 8.90 22.49
CA GLU A 199 5.78 10.15 23.24
C GLU A 199 4.89 11.14 22.47
N PRO A 200 3.86 11.73 23.09
CA PRO A 200 3.02 12.74 22.45
C PRO A 200 3.87 13.95 22.04
N ARG A 201 4.20 14.03 20.75
CA ARG A 201 4.98 15.14 20.19
C ARG A 201 4.12 16.40 20.17
N LYS A 202 4.67 17.49 20.70
CA LYS A 202 4.10 18.81 20.48
C LYS A 202 4.04 19.08 18.96
N PRO A 203 2.92 19.59 18.42
CA PRO A 203 2.83 19.94 17.01
C PRO A 203 3.96 20.90 16.62
N SER A 204 4.46 20.80 15.39
CA SER A 204 5.44 21.73 14.85
C SER A 204 4.91 23.17 14.84
N LYS A 205 5.80 24.14 14.63
CA LYS A 205 5.42 25.55 14.51
C LYS A 205 4.37 25.76 13.41
N TYR A 206 4.46 25.06 12.28
CA TYR A 206 3.52 25.20 11.17
C TYR A 206 2.16 24.59 11.49
N ALA A 207 2.14 23.44 12.17
CA ALA A 207 0.91 22.87 12.68
C ALA A 207 0.26 23.81 13.73
N GLN A 208 1.04 24.43 14.61
CA GLN A 208 0.53 25.43 15.56
C GLN A 208 -0.04 26.67 14.85
N GLU A 209 0.61 27.13 13.77
CA GLU A 209 0.10 28.23 12.94
C GLU A 209 -1.23 27.88 12.29
N LEU A 210 -1.34 26.68 11.70
CA LEU A 210 -2.60 26.18 11.15
C LEU A 210 -3.71 26.15 12.22
N LEU A 211 -3.40 25.62 13.40
CA LEU A 211 -4.35 25.52 14.52
C LEU A 211 -4.75 26.89 15.09
N ALA A 212 -3.91 27.91 14.98
CA ALA A 212 -4.21 29.26 15.47
C ALA A 212 -5.38 29.92 14.72
N PHE A 213 -5.70 29.47 13.50
CA PHE A 213 -6.88 29.92 12.75
C PHE A 213 -8.21 29.36 13.29
N PHE A 214 -8.16 28.47 14.27
CA PHE A 214 -9.33 27.84 14.87
C PHE A 214 -9.44 28.18 16.36
N PRO A 215 -10.24 29.22 16.71
CA PRO A 215 -10.53 29.52 18.11
C PRO A 215 -11.23 28.36 18.84
N ASP A 216 -12.00 27.57 18.10
CA ASP A 216 -12.68 26.36 18.58
C ASP A 216 -11.93 25.12 18.09
N ARG A 217 -11.32 24.41 19.03
CA ARG A 217 -10.53 23.20 18.79
C ARG A 217 -11.34 22.07 18.16
N ARG A 218 -12.63 21.97 18.47
CA ARG A 218 -13.51 20.94 17.86
C ARG A 218 -13.75 21.22 16.38
N LYS A 219 -13.81 22.50 15.98
CA LYS A 219 -13.86 22.87 14.56
C LYS A 219 -12.55 22.59 13.85
N ALA A 220 -11.41 22.76 14.52
CA ALA A 220 -10.11 22.37 13.97
C ALA A 220 -10.08 20.86 13.70
N ALA A 221 -10.48 20.06 14.69
CA ALA A 221 -10.55 18.61 14.58
C ALA A 221 -11.48 18.16 13.43
N LEU A 222 -12.65 18.82 13.26
CA LEU A 222 -13.56 18.54 12.14
C LEU A 222 -12.96 18.89 10.78
N ALA A 223 -12.28 20.04 10.67
CA ALA A 223 -11.62 20.45 9.43
C ALA A 223 -10.50 19.47 9.03
N ILE A 224 -9.68 19.07 10.00
CA ILE A 224 -8.63 18.06 9.85
C ILE A 224 -9.22 16.74 9.36
N ALA A 225 -10.22 16.19 10.07
CA ALA A 225 -10.84 14.93 9.71
C ALA A 225 -11.51 14.99 8.32
N ARG A 226 -12.27 16.05 8.02
CA ARG A 226 -12.87 16.20 6.68
C ARG A 226 -11.83 16.25 5.57
N SER A 227 -10.69 16.90 5.79
CA SER A 227 -9.64 16.97 4.77
C SER A 227 -9.09 15.59 4.41
N PHE A 228 -8.91 14.68 5.37
CA PHE A 228 -8.57 13.28 5.10
C PHE A 228 -9.72 12.49 4.47
N GLY A 229 -10.97 12.79 4.84
CA GLY A 229 -12.14 12.20 4.21
C GLY A 229 -12.24 12.54 2.71
N VAL A 230 -11.93 13.78 2.33
CA VAL A 230 -11.87 14.20 0.92
C VAL A 230 -10.89 13.35 0.13
N LEU A 231 -9.72 13.06 0.71
CA LEU A 231 -8.71 12.21 0.06
C LEU A 231 -9.20 10.77 -0.06
N SER A 232 -9.84 10.25 0.98
CA SER A 232 -10.43 8.89 0.98
C SER A 232 -11.49 8.71 -0.13
N GLU A 233 -12.26 9.76 -0.44
CA GLU A 233 -13.23 9.76 -1.55
C GLU A 233 -12.57 9.93 -2.93
N ALA A 234 -11.39 10.54 -3.01
CA ALA A 234 -10.71 10.85 -4.28
C ALA A 234 -10.19 9.60 -5.00
N GLY A 235 -9.96 8.51 -4.25
CA GLY A 235 -9.47 7.25 -4.78
C GLY A 235 -8.06 6.90 -4.30
N PRO A 236 -7.49 5.79 -4.79
CA PRO A 236 -6.27 5.20 -4.24
C PRO A 236 -5.00 6.03 -4.44
N SER A 237 -4.94 6.88 -5.49
CA SER A 237 -3.78 7.73 -5.76
C SER A 237 -3.57 8.80 -4.69
N GLU A 238 -4.66 9.28 -4.07
CA GLU A 238 -4.64 10.40 -3.13
C GLU A 238 -5.07 9.99 -1.70
N GLY A 239 -5.90 8.95 -1.56
CA GLY A 239 -6.56 8.59 -0.31
C GLY A 239 -5.96 7.42 0.46
N SER A 240 -4.92 6.76 -0.07
CA SER A 240 -4.29 5.63 0.63
C SER A 240 -3.69 6.09 1.95
N TRP A 241 -4.03 5.42 3.06
CA TRP A 241 -3.46 5.77 4.37
C TRP A 241 -1.94 5.52 4.46
N SER A 242 -1.42 4.63 3.61
CA SER A 242 0.01 4.27 3.57
C SER A 242 0.91 5.31 2.89
N MET A 243 0.31 6.31 2.23
CA MET A 243 1.03 7.37 1.56
C MET A 243 0.57 8.71 2.13
N SER A 244 1.46 9.69 2.16
CA SER A 244 1.11 11.04 2.59
C SER A 244 1.89 12.04 1.78
N SER A 245 1.18 12.92 1.09
CA SER A 245 1.78 14.11 0.51
C SER A 245 2.25 15.07 1.61
N ILE A 246 3.07 16.06 1.24
CA ILE A 246 3.60 17.06 2.19
C ILE A 246 2.46 17.82 2.89
N ARG A 247 1.38 18.13 2.17
CA ARG A 247 0.19 18.81 2.74
C ARG A 247 -0.52 17.94 3.79
N GLU A 248 -0.64 16.64 3.55
CA GLU A 248 -1.26 15.71 4.49
C GLU A 248 -0.44 15.58 5.76
N ALA A 249 0.87 15.50 5.62
CA ALA A 249 1.74 15.34 6.77
C ALA A 249 1.73 16.57 7.70
N LEU A 250 1.57 17.78 7.15
CA LEU A 250 1.30 18.98 7.96
C LEU A 250 -0.02 18.85 8.74
N VAL A 251 -1.07 18.34 8.09
CA VAL A 251 -2.38 18.13 8.74
C VAL A 251 -2.31 17.03 9.80
N LEU A 252 -1.57 15.94 9.56
CA LEU A 252 -1.30 14.89 10.54
C LEU A 252 -0.57 15.45 11.75
N ASP A 253 0.44 16.30 11.53
CA ASP A 253 1.16 16.95 12.62
C ASP A 253 0.25 17.89 13.44
N ALA A 254 -0.69 18.58 12.79
CA ALA A 254 -1.74 19.34 13.48
C ALA A 254 -2.74 18.44 14.22
N ALA A 255 -3.05 17.25 13.68
CA ALA A 255 -3.94 16.29 14.30
C ALA A 255 -3.43 15.80 15.66
N ARG A 256 -2.10 15.76 15.88
CA ARG A 256 -1.50 15.40 17.19
C ARG A 256 -1.93 16.29 18.35
N ALA A 257 -2.47 17.48 18.06
CA ALA A 257 -3.01 18.37 19.09
C ALA A 257 -4.43 17.96 19.55
N ILE A 258 -5.09 17.05 18.84
CA ILE A 258 -6.44 16.58 19.15
C ILE A 258 -6.37 15.71 20.40
N ASN A 259 -7.24 16.00 21.38
CA ASN A 259 -7.38 15.17 22.58
C ASN A 259 -8.59 14.22 22.47
N ALA A 260 -8.76 13.36 23.48
CA ALA A 260 -9.83 12.37 23.52
C ALA A 260 -11.25 12.99 23.40
N GLU A 261 -11.51 14.12 24.07
CA GLU A 261 -12.82 14.79 24.03
C GLU A 261 -13.12 15.35 22.63
N GLU A 262 -12.12 15.98 22.00
CA GLU A 262 -12.22 16.51 20.65
C GLU A 262 -12.43 15.37 19.63
N PHE A 263 -11.72 14.24 19.77
CA PHE A 263 -11.88 13.09 18.91
C PHE A 263 -13.26 12.42 19.06
N LEU A 264 -13.75 12.23 20.29
CA LEU A 264 -15.09 11.73 20.55
C LEU A 264 -16.16 12.61 19.90
N PHE A 265 -16.00 13.93 19.98
CA PHE A 265 -16.87 14.87 19.29
C PHE A 265 -16.89 14.65 17.77
N LEU A 266 -15.75 14.33 17.13
CA LEU A 266 -15.70 13.97 15.70
C LEU A 266 -16.53 12.73 15.40
N VAL A 267 -16.36 11.68 16.20
CA VAL A 267 -17.08 10.41 16.00
C VAL A 267 -18.59 10.61 16.17
N GLU A 268 -19.00 11.45 17.12
CA GLU A 268 -20.42 11.68 17.42
C GLU A 268 -21.11 12.62 16.43
N GLN A 269 -20.47 13.75 16.10
CA GLN A 269 -21.07 14.88 15.38
C GLN A 269 -20.53 15.06 13.96
N GLY A 270 -19.52 14.27 13.56
CA GLY A 270 -18.98 14.26 12.22
C GLY A 270 -20.01 13.86 11.17
N ASP A 271 -19.85 14.43 9.97
CA ASP A 271 -20.48 13.92 8.77
C ASP A 271 -19.63 12.78 8.17
N GLN A 272 -20.07 12.25 7.03
CA GLN A 272 -19.40 11.13 6.36
C GLN A 272 -17.91 11.41 6.10
N LEU A 273 -17.56 12.59 5.58
CA LEU A 273 -16.17 12.99 5.35
C LEU A 273 -15.37 13.04 6.66
N ALA A 274 -15.93 13.63 7.72
CA ALA A 274 -15.27 13.63 9.02
C ALA A 274 -15.08 12.21 9.57
N HIS A 275 -16.03 11.29 9.37
CA HIS A 275 -15.89 9.90 9.80
C HIS A 275 -14.84 9.14 9.00
N LEU A 276 -14.72 9.36 7.70
CA LEU A 276 -13.64 8.78 6.89
C LEU A 276 -12.26 9.22 7.38
N GLY A 277 -12.06 10.52 7.63
CA GLY A 277 -10.80 10.99 8.19
C GLY A 277 -10.55 10.57 9.64
N ALA A 278 -11.59 10.51 10.46
CA ALA A 278 -11.49 9.98 11.82
C ALA A 278 -11.11 8.49 11.82
N ALA A 279 -11.54 7.73 10.80
CA ALA A 279 -11.13 6.34 10.62
C ALA A 279 -9.62 6.23 10.36
N ARG A 280 -9.06 7.06 9.46
CA ARG A 280 -7.59 7.12 9.26
C ARG A 280 -6.86 7.37 10.57
N LEU A 281 -7.28 8.42 11.31
CA LEU A 281 -6.66 8.77 12.58
C LEU A 281 -6.74 7.60 13.59
N PHE A 282 -7.89 6.93 13.66
CA PHE A 282 -8.13 5.83 14.62
C PHE A 282 -7.36 4.57 14.29
N PHE A 283 -7.40 4.11 13.03
CA PHE A 283 -6.87 2.82 12.61
C PHE A 283 -5.40 2.86 12.18
N PHE A 284 -4.88 4.03 11.81
CA PHE A 284 -3.56 4.17 11.22
C PHE A 284 -2.62 5.11 11.98
N GLU A 285 -3.15 6.10 12.71
CA GLU A 285 -2.35 7.10 13.43
C GLU A 285 -2.46 6.96 14.95
N ASP A 286 -2.85 5.78 15.43
CA ASP A 286 -2.93 5.40 16.86
C ASP A 286 -3.91 6.22 17.72
N PHE A 287 -4.89 6.92 17.15
CA PHE A 287 -5.85 7.70 17.96
C PHE A 287 -6.77 6.81 18.81
N ALA A 288 -6.83 5.50 18.54
CA ALA A 288 -7.46 4.54 19.42
C ALA A 288 -6.89 4.62 20.86
N ASP A 289 -5.61 4.95 21.02
CA ASP A 289 -4.96 5.03 22.32
C ASP A 289 -5.35 6.24 23.16
N LEU A 290 -5.90 7.28 22.54
CA LEU A 290 -6.49 8.42 23.25
C LEU A 290 -7.76 8.02 24.03
N LEU A 291 -8.38 6.90 23.68
CA LEU A 291 -9.70 6.52 24.14
C LEU A 291 -9.68 5.45 25.23
N PRO A 292 -10.65 5.48 26.17
CA PRO A 292 -10.89 4.38 27.10
C PRO A 292 -11.09 3.05 26.36
N SER A 293 -10.44 1.99 26.81
CA SER A 293 -10.42 0.68 26.13
C SER A 293 -11.81 0.07 25.94
N ASP A 294 -12.75 0.34 26.85
CA ASP A 294 -14.14 -0.10 26.80
C ASP A 294 -14.99 0.60 25.73
N GLN A 295 -14.53 1.75 25.21
CA GLN A 295 -15.21 2.48 24.14
C GLN A 295 -14.66 2.20 22.75
N ARG A 296 -13.41 1.71 22.66
CA ARG A 296 -12.68 1.56 21.38
C ARG A 296 -13.42 0.66 20.39
N GLY A 297 -13.99 -0.45 20.83
CA GLY A 297 -14.67 -1.40 19.92
C GLY A 297 -15.92 -0.82 19.25
N ALA A 298 -16.77 -0.12 20.01
CA ALA A 298 -17.96 0.53 19.45
C ALA A 298 -17.60 1.65 18.46
N ILE A 299 -16.55 2.42 18.76
CA ILE A 299 -16.03 3.47 17.88
C ILE A 299 -15.42 2.85 16.61
N ALA A 300 -14.60 1.80 16.75
CA ALA A 300 -14.02 1.06 15.64
C ALA A 300 -15.10 0.53 14.70
N ALA A 301 -16.15 -0.11 15.22
CA ALA A 301 -17.27 -0.58 14.40
C ALA A 301 -17.93 0.57 13.63
N ARG A 302 -18.19 1.71 14.29
CA ARG A 302 -18.81 2.87 13.64
C ARG A 302 -17.95 3.45 12.51
N LEU A 303 -16.66 3.63 12.76
CA LEU A 303 -15.72 4.19 11.79
C LEU A 303 -15.47 3.22 10.63
N CYS A 304 -15.34 1.92 10.91
CA CYS A 304 -15.23 0.90 9.86
C CYS A 304 -16.49 0.85 8.98
N GLU A 305 -17.70 1.00 9.54
CA GLU A 305 -18.92 1.09 8.74
C GLU A 305 -18.93 2.34 7.83
N ALA A 306 -18.37 3.46 8.28
CA ALA A 306 -18.22 4.66 7.46
C ALA A 306 -17.24 4.43 6.29
N VAL A 307 -16.09 3.80 6.55
CA VAL A 307 -15.10 3.41 5.52
C VAL A 307 -15.75 2.51 4.48
N LEU A 308 -16.42 1.43 4.92
CA LEU A 308 -17.07 0.49 4.00
C LEU A 308 -18.09 1.18 3.07
N LYS A 309 -18.77 2.24 3.53
CA LYS A 309 -19.79 2.94 2.75
C LYS A 309 -19.28 4.00 1.79
N GLY A 310 -18.11 4.59 2.05
CA GLY A 310 -17.69 5.81 1.34
C GLY A 310 -16.20 5.94 1.04
N ASP A 311 -15.37 4.98 1.44
CA ASP A 311 -13.95 4.99 1.06
C ASP A 311 -13.77 4.44 -0.36
N HIS A 312 -13.10 5.21 -1.21
CA HIS A 312 -12.75 4.83 -2.57
C HIS A 312 -11.26 4.53 -2.74
N ALA A 313 -10.49 4.61 -1.65
CA ALA A 313 -9.04 4.54 -1.66
C ALA A 313 -8.46 3.19 -1.19
N TYR A 314 -9.29 2.15 -1.16
CA TYR A 314 -8.92 0.80 -0.73
C TYR A 314 -8.39 0.73 0.71
N ASN A 315 -8.98 1.47 1.64
CA ASN A 315 -8.63 1.41 3.07
C ASN A 315 -9.53 0.46 3.88
N SER A 316 -10.53 -0.14 3.23
CA SER A 316 -11.49 -1.03 3.88
C SER A 316 -10.87 -2.33 4.41
N ASP A 317 -9.83 -2.84 3.76
CA ASP A 317 -9.03 -3.98 4.22
C ASP A 317 -8.34 -3.68 5.55
N ILE A 318 -7.70 -2.50 5.67
CA ILE A 318 -7.06 -2.03 6.89
C ILE A 318 -8.11 -1.89 7.99
N ALA A 319 -9.19 -1.15 7.73
CA ALA A 319 -10.23 -0.90 8.73
C ALA A 319 -10.89 -2.20 9.23
N VAL A 320 -11.20 -3.15 8.33
CA VAL A 320 -11.77 -4.45 8.71
C VAL A 320 -10.75 -5.28 9.48
N SER A 321 -9.50 -5.35 9.02
CA SER A 321 -8.44 -6.11 9.69
C SER A 321 -8.18 -5.59 11.10
N SER A 322 -8.17 -4.27 11.31
CA SER A 322 -8.03 -3.68 12.65
C SER A 322 -9.14 -4.08 13.63
N LEU A 323 -10.30 -4.55 13.15
CA LEU A 323 -11.37 -5.05 14.02
C LEU A 323 -10.97 -6.32 14.80
N THR A 324 -9.90 -7.01 14.40
CA THR A 324 -9.36 -8.15 15.17
C THR A 324 -8.97 -7.80 16.60
N SER A 325 -8.64 -6.52 16.84
CA SER A 325 -8.19 -6.02 18.14
C SER A 325 -9.35 -5.66 19.07
N TYR A 326 -10.61 -5.76 18.60
CA TYR A 326 -11.79 -5.32 19.32
C TYR A 326 -12.87 -6.41 19.39
N ASP A 327 -12.92 -7.11 20.52
CA ASP A 327 -13.95 -8.11 20.82
C ASP A 327 -15.13 -7.46 21.57
N CYS A 328 -16.12 -6.93 20.83
CA CYS A 328 -17.32 -6.36 21.42
C CYS A 328 -18.58 -6.61 20.56
N PRO A 329 -19.80 -6.50 21.11
CA PRO A 329 -21.03 -6.80 20.38
C PRO A 329 -21.21 -6.00 19.09
N GLU A 330 -20.78 -4.75 19.06
CA GLU A 330 -20.88 -3.86 17.90
C GLU A 330 -19.98 -4.31 16.75
N THR A 331 -18.75 -4.75 17.04
CA THR A 331 -17.83 -5.26 16.00
C THR A 331 -18.33 -6.60 15.46
N THR A 332 -18.75 -7.52 16.32
CA THR A 332 -19.36 -8.80 15.90
C THR A 332 -20.58 -8.56 15.01
N LYS A 333 -21.46 -7.61 15.37
CA LYS A 333 -22.65 -7.25 14.59
C LYS A 333 -22.28 -6.70 13.21
N LEU A 334 -21.31 -5.78 13.14
CA LEU A 334 -20.84 -5.21 11.88
C LEU A 334 -20.24 -6.28 10.97
N LEU A 335 -19.30 -7.08 11.50
CA LEU A 335 -18.62 -8.15 10.76
C LEU A 335 -19.64 -9.17 10.24
N THR A 336 -20.67 -9.50 11.04
CA THR A 336 -21.73 -10.43 10.63
C THR A 336 -22.52 -9.88 9.43
N ARG A 337 -22.94 -8.60 9.49
CA ARG A 337 -23.63 -7.92 8.38
C ARG A 337 -22.77 -7.90 7.11
N LEU A 338 -21.49 -7.58 7.25
CA LEU A 338 -20.53 -7.56 6.15
C LEU A 338 -20.35 -8.96 5.52
N ALA A 339 -20.14 -10.00 6.33
CA ALA A 339 -19.96 -11.35 5.84
C ALA A 339 -21.22 -11.87 5.08
N PHE A 340 -22.42 -11.56 5.58
CA PHE A 340 -23.67 -11.87 4.88
C PHE A 340 -23.92 -11.03 3.62
N GLY A 341 -23.14 -9.97 3.38
CA GLY A 341 -23.33 -9.06 2.25
C GLY A 341 -24.46 -8.05 2.45
N GLU A 342 -24.91 -7.84 3.69
CA GLU A 342 -25.88 -6.78 4.05
C GLU A 342 -25.22 -5.39 4.06
N LEU A 343 -23.89 -5.37 4.11
CA LEU A 343 -23.05 -4.19 3.94
C LEU A 343 -22.05 -4.51 2.83
N ALA A 344 -22.08 -3.73 1.75
CA ALA A 344 -21.11 -3.82 0.67
C ALA A 344 -20.01 -2.78 0.89
N ALA A 345 -18.75 -3.15 0.60
CA ALA A 345 -17.68 -2.18 0.50
C ALA A 345 -17.88 -1.36 -0.77
N ALA A 346 -17.60 -0.05 -0.72
CA ALA A 346 -17.67 0.84 -1.88
C ALA A 346 -16.74 0.39 -3.02
N THR A 347 -15.66 -0.33 -2.69
CA THR A 347 -14.77 -1.00 -3.64
C THR A 347 -14.63 -2.48 -3.27
N GLU A 348 -15.16 -3.38 -4.10
CA GLU A 348 -15.02 -4.83 -3.89
C GLU A 348 -13.66 -5.39 -4.37
N SER A 349 -12.95 -4.68 -5.25
CA SER A 349 -11.62 -5.09 -5.71
C SER A 349 -10.55 -4.53 -4.79
N SER A 350 -9.99 -5.36 -3.90
CA SER A 350 -8.64 -5.08 -3.41
C SER A 350 -7.69 -5.22 -4.61
N ASN A 351 -6.95 -4.15 -4.96
CA ASN A 351 -5.80 -4.29 -5.87
C ASN A 351 -4.69 -5.17 -5.25
N ARG A 352 -4.85 -5.58 -3.99
CA ARG A 352 -4.02 -6.58 -3.33
C ARG A 352 -4.60 -7.96 -3.62
N GLU A 353 -4.10 -8.58 -4.68
CA GLU A 353 -4.31 -10.01 -4.98
C GLU A 353 -3.96 -10.94 -3.81
N ARG A 354 -3.23 -10.39 -2.83
CA ARG A 354 -2.70 -11.06 -1.65
C ARG A 354 -3.62 -11.07 -0.44
N ASP A 355 -4.62 -10.20 -0.37
CA ASP A 355 -5.49 -10.10 0.80
C ASP A 355 -6.91 -10.59 0.49
N PRO A 356 -7.58 -11.27 1.44
CA PRO A 356 -8.95 -11.72 1.24
C PRO A 356 -9.88 -10.51 1.08
N GLN A 357 -10.93 -10.68 0.27
CA GLN A 357 -11.98 -9.68 0.13
C GLN A 357 -12.60 -9.36 1.50
N ALA A 358 -13.06 -8.12 1.71
CA ALA A 358 -13.56 -7.64 3.00
C ALA A 358 -14.61 -8.56 3.65
N ARG A 359 -15.48 -9.21 2.85
CA ARG A 359 -16.48 -10.16 3.33
C ARG A 359 -15.86 -11.45 3.87
N VAL A 360 -14.82 -11.96 3.21
CA VAL A 360 -14.07 -13.15 3.61
C VAL A 360 -13.18 -12.83 4.80
N ALA A 361 -12.50 -11.68 4.79
CA ALA A 361 -11.78 -11.16 5.95
C ALA A 361 -12.69 -11.09 7.19
N ALA A 362 -13.90 -10.55 7.05
CA ALA A 362 -14.86 -10.48 8.15
C ALA A 362 -15.24 -11.86 8.71
N ALA A 363 -15.45 -12.85 7.83
CA ALA A 363 -15.71 -14.23 8.26
C ALA A 363 -14.51 -14.85 9.00
N LEU A 364 -13.29 -14.60 8.55
CA LEU A 364 -12.07 -15.07 9.20
C LEU A 364 -11.94 -14.48 10.61
N ILE A 365 -12.20 -13.19 10.77
CA ILE A 365 -12.20 -12.52 12.09
C ILE A 365 -13.28 -13.11 12.99
N LEU A 366 -14.50 -13.29 12.49
CA LEU A 366 -15.59 -13.91 13.26
C LEU A 366 -15.28 -15.36 13.65
N ALA A 367 -14.56 -16.12 12.81
CA ALA A 367 -14.19 -17.51 13.11
C ALA A 367 -13.38 -17.61 14.41
N ARG A 368 -12.58 -16.58 14.75
CA ARG A 368 -11.84 -16.50 16.03
C ARG A 368 -12.77 -16.41 17.24
N GLN A 369 -13.93 -15.76 17.07
CA GLN A 369 -14.96 -15.58 18.11
C GLN A 369 -15.94 -16.77 18.18
N LYS A 370 -15.96 -17.62 17.14
CA LYS A 370 -16.84 -18.81 17.02
C LYS A 370 -18.32 -18.51 17.27
N PRO A 371 -18.93 -17.45 16.70
CA PRO A 371 -20.34 -17.18 16.91
C PRO A 371 -21.20 -18.30 16.31
N PRO A 372 -22.41 -18.56 16.84
CA PRO A 372 -23.31 -19.61 16.34
C PRO A 372 -23.69 -19.49 14.86
N THR A 373 -23.55 -18.30 14.28
CA THR A 373 -23.84 -17.99 12.88
C THR A 373 -22.75 -18.44 11.91
N MET A 374 -21.56 -18.83 12.37
CA MET A 374 -20.41 -19.13 11.50
C MET A 374 -20.69 -20.16 10.40
N PRO A 375 -21.34 -21.32 10.66
CA PRO A 375 -21.61 -22.29 9.61
C PRO A 375 -22.42 -21.70 8.44
N ALA A 376 -23.41 -20.85 8.75
CA ALA A 376 -24.23 -20.19 7.73
C ALA A 376 -23.44 -19.13 6.95
N ILE A 377 -22.55 -18.39 7.63
CA ILE A 377 -21.66 -17.40 6.99
C ILE A 377 -20.74 -18.08 5.98
N VAL A 378 -20.04 -19.13 6.41
CA VAL A 378 -19.08 -19.85 5.56
C VAL A 378 -19.76 -20.51 4.35
N ASP A 379 -20.94 -21.13 4.55
CA ASP A 379 -21.73 -21.71 3.46
C ASP A 379 -22.19 -20.65 2.45
N SER A 380 -22.63 -19.48 2.93
CA SER A 380 -23.01 -18.35 2.06
C SER A 380 -21.82 -17.87 1.22
N LEU A 381 -20.67 -17.62 1.85
CA LEU A 381 -19.48 -17.10 1.18
C LEU A 381 -18.87 -18.09 0.17
N SER A 382 -18.91 -19.39 0.48
CA SER A 382 -18.40 -20.44 -0.42
C SER A 382 -19.14 -20.53 -1.76
N ARG A 383 -20.31 -19.87 -1.87
CA ARG A 383 -21.14 -19.82 -3.10
C ARG A 383 -20.93 -18.55 -3.91
N LEU A 384 -20.10 -17.61 -3.44
CA LEU A 384 -19.82 -16.41 -4.21
C LEU A 384 -19.10 -16.75 -5.51
N PRO A 385 -19.49 -16.13 -6.64
CA PRO A 385 -18.70 -16.23 -7.85
C PRO A 385 -17.35 -15.53 -7.64
N ASN A 386 -16.32 -15.95 -8.37
CA ASN A 386 -15.04 -15.25 -8.47
C ASN A 386 -14.25 -15.09 -7.16
N LEU A 387 -14.38 -16.01 -6.20
CA LEU A 387 -13.44 -16.07 -5.08
C LEU A 387 -11.99 -16.20 -5.61
N SER A 388 -11.06 -15.42 -5.07
CA SER A 388 -9.64 -15.58 -5.34
C SER A 388 -9.11 -16.87 -4.71
N GLU A 389 -7.84 -17.19 -4.93
CA GLU A 389 -7.18 -18.28 -4.20
C GLU A 389 -7.10 -17.98 -2.70
N VAL A 390 -6.65 -16.77 -2.34
CA VAL A 390 -6.59 -16.29 -0.95
C VAL A 390 -7.95 -16.37 -0.26
N ASP A 391 -9.04 -15.99 -0.95
CA ASP A 391 -10.40 -16.08 -0.40
C ASP A 391 -10.79 -17.52 -0.07
N ARG A 392 -10.46 -18.47 -0.96
CA ARG A 392 -10.75 -19.89 -0.74
C ARG A 392 -9.98 -20.45 0.44
N GLU A 393 -8.70 -20.11 0.58
CA GLU A 393 -7.89 -20.54 1.71
C GLU A 393 -8.35 -19.91 3.03
N ALA A 394 -8.69 -18.61 3.04
CA ALA A 394 -9.25 -17.94 4.21
C ALA A 394 -10.57 -18.60 4.69
N LEU A 395 -11.43 -19.05 3.77
CA LEU A 395 -12.65 -19.79 4.12
C LEU A 395 -12.36 -21.20 4.69
N LYS A 396 -11.33 -21.90 4.20
CA LYS A 396 -10.88 -23.17 4.80
C LYS A 396 -10.34 -22.95 6.21
N ILE A 397 -9.53 -21.91 6.42
CA ILE A 397 -9.02 -21.55 7.74
C ILE A 397 -10.17 -21.21 8.70
N SER A 398 -11.17 -20.46 8.22
CA SER A 398 -12.37 -20.13 9.00
C SER A 398 -13.13 -21.38 9.48
N ARG A 399 -13.24 -22.41 8.62
CA ARG A 399 -13.83 -23.72 8.99
C ARG A 399 -13.01 -24.44 10.05
N ALA A 400 -11.68 -24.47 9.87
CA ALA A 400 -10.76 -25.11 10.82
C ALA A 400 -10.82 -24.46 12.21
N LEU A 401 -10.86 -23.12 12.29
CA LEU A 401 -11.06 -22.37 13.55
C LEU A 401 -12.39 -22.71 14.23
N CYS A 402 -13.41 -23.03 13.44
CA CYS A 402 -14.72 -23.49 13.94
C CYS A 402 -14.75 -24.99 14.30
N GLY A 403 -13.62 -25.69 14.25
CA GLY A 403 -13.47 -27.09 14.66
C GLY A 403 -13.78 -28.12 13.57
N GLU A 404 -13.97 -27.69 12.32
CA GLU A 404 -14.04 -28.62 11.20
C GLU A 404 -12.69 -29.33 11.04
N LYS A 405 -12.70 -30.66 11.11
CA LYS A 405 -11.49 -31.47 10.99
C LYS A 405 -11.08 -31.56 9.53
N GLY A 406 -9.92 -31.01 9.22
CA GLY A 406 -9.29 -31.10 7.90
C GLY A 406 -7.85 -30.62 8.00
N LEU A 407 -6.97 -31.24 7.21
CA LEU A 407 -5.58 -30.80 7.14
C LEU A 407 -5.54 -29.48 6.37
N LEU A 408 -5.07 -28.42 7.01
CA LEU A 408 -4.70 -27.21 6.30
C LEU A 408 -3.37 -27.49 5.58
N PRO A 409 -3.27 -27.31 4.25
CA PRO A 409 -2.07 -27.63 3.48
C PRO A 409 -0.93 -26.64 3.81
N LYS A 410 0.34 -27.07 3.75
CA LYS A 410 1.46 -26.14 4.01
C LYS A 410 1.55 -25.02 2.97
N GLU A 411 1.03 -25.28 1.76
CA GLU A 411 0.96 -24.36 0.63
C GLU A 411 0.16 -23.08 0.97
N LEU A 412 -0.67 -23.10 2.02
CA LEU A 412 -1.32 -21.88 2.51
C LEU A 412 -0.32 -20.81 2.95
N PHE A 413 0.88 -21.23 3.38
CA PHE A 413 1.96 -20.34 3.81
C PHE A 413 2.79 -19.80 2.63
N GLU A 414 2.45 -20.20 1.40
CA GLU A 414 2.98 -19.55 0.18
C GLU A 414 2.14 -18.32 -0.19
N LEU A 415 0.99 -18.14 0.46
CA LEU A 415 0.21 -16.91 0.35
C LEU A 415 0.93 -15.82 1.15
N ASP A 416 1.50 -14.84 0.44
CA ASP A 416 2.06 -13.60 0.96
C ASP A 416 0.97 -12.72 1.62
N SER A 417 0.35 -13.20 2.71
CA SER A 417 -0.90 -12.66 3.26
C SER A 417 -0.99 -12.80 4.77
N PHE A 418 -1.75 -11.90 5.41
CA PHE A 418 -2.01 -11.95 6.86
C PHE A 418 -2.82 -13.18 7.30
N VAL A 419 -3.48 -13.89 6.37
CA VAL A 419 -4.22 -15.12 6.68
C VAL A 419 -3.33 -16.23 7.27
N SER A 420 -2.01 -16.14 7.06
CA SER A 420 -1.02 -17.06 7.64
C SER A 420 -1.06 -17.08 9.17
N TYR A 421 -1.31 -15.94 9.82
CA TYR A 421 -1.44 -15.88 11.28
C TYR A 421 -2.68 -16.63 11.79
N ASP A 422 -3.79 -16.56 11.04
CA ASP A 422 -5.01 -17.32 11.36
C ASP A 422 -4.84 -18.82 11.14
N ALA A 423 -4.11 -19.20 10.09
CA ALA A 423 -3.81 -20.60 9.83
C ALA A 423 -2.93 -21.20 10.94
N LEU A 424 -1.91 -20.47 11.41
CA LEU A 424 -1.10 -20.86 12.56
C LEU A 424 -1.98 -21.14 13.78
N ARG A 425 -2.90 -20.22 14.09
CA ARG A 425 -3.84 -20.39 15.20
C ARG A 425 -4.74 -21.62 15.02
N ALA A 426 -5.28 -21.82 13.82
CA ALA A 426 -6.11 -22.98 13.51
C ALA A 426 -5.35 -24.30 13.70
N LEU A 427 -4.12 -24.40 13.19
CA LEU A 427 -3.25 -25.56 13.33
C LEU A 427 -2.86 -25.81 14.80
N GLU A 428 -2.58 -24.77 15.57
CA GLU A 428 -2.30 -24.89 17.00
C GLU A 428 -3.51 -25.41 17.79
N GLU A 429 -4.72 -24.93 17.46
CA GLU A 429 -5.97 -25.40 18.05
C GLU A 429 -6.24 -26.88 17.72
N GLN A 430 -5.95 -27.32 16.48
CA GLN A 430 -6.00 -28.74 16.10
C GLN A 430 -5.11 -29.59 17.01
N GLY A 431 -3.91 -29.11 17.32
CA GLY A 431 -3.10 -29.67 18.40
C GLY A 431 -2.64 -31.10 18.17
N ASP A 432 -2.48 -31.52 16.92
CA ASP A 432 -2.01 -32.85 16.54
C ASP A 432 -0.66 -32.81 15.81
N LYS A 433 -0.06 -33.99 15.62
CA LYS A 433 1.28 -34.15 15.05
C LYS A 433 1.35 -33.70 13.59
N ALA A 434 0.24 -33.81 12.84
CA ALA A 434 0.19 -33.40 11.45
C ALA A 434 0.10 -31.87 11.34
N ALA A 435 -0.64 -31.22 12.24
CA ALA A 435 -0.67 -29.77 12.34
C ALA A 435 0.70 -29.21 12.72
N LEU A 436 1.40 -29.83 13.68
CA LEU A 436 2.77 -29.46 14.04
C LEU A 436 3.73 -29.57 12.84
N ALA A 437 3.64 -30.67 12.08
CA ALA A 437 4.44 -30.85 10.87
C ALA A 437 4.20 -29.73 9.86
N THR A 438 2.93 -29.36 9.66
CA THR A 438 2.51 -28.31 8.73
C THR A 438 3.07 -26.94 9.12
N ILE A 439 3.03 -26.59 10.42
CA ILE A 439 3.61 -25.33 10.93
C ILE A 439 5.12 -25.27 10.65
N ILE A 440 5.84 -26.37 10.89
CA ILE A 440 7.29 -26.41 10.72
C ILE A 440 7.68 -26.36 9.24
N GLU A 441 6.98 -27.10 8.39
CA GLU A 441 7.26 -27.15 6.95
C GLU A 441 6.81 -25.89 6.20
N GLY A 442 5.76 -25.21 6.67
CA GLY A 442 5.23 -23.98 6.08
C GLY A 442 5.73 -22.74 6.81
N ALA A 443 5.08 -22.39 7.93
CA ALA A 443 5.30 -21.12 8.63
C ALA A 443 6.75 -20.90 9.10
N VAL A 444 7.40 -21.90 9.71
CA VAL A 444 8.80 -21.76 10.18
C VAL A 444 9.78 -21.57 9.02
N SER A 445 9.41 -22.00 7.81
CA SER A 445 10.21 -21.82 6.60
C SER A 445 9.82 -20.59 5.79
N HIS A 446 8.77 -19.86 6.20
CA HIS A 446 8.18 -18.72 5.49
C HIS A 446 9.19 -17.57 5.31
N ASP A 447 9.14 -16.87 4.17
CA ASP A 447 10.09 -15.80 3.85
C ASP A 447 9.97 -14.58 4.77
N TRP A 448 8.74 -14.17 5.10
CA TRP A 448 8.48 -13.09 6.05
C TRP A 448 8.87 -13.45 7.48
N ALA A 449 9.74 -12.63 8.08
CA ALA A 449 10.23 -12.83 9.44
C ALA A 449 9.08 -12.94 10.47
N GLY A 450 8.05 -12.10 10.40
CA GLY A 450 6.94 -12.12 11.37
C GLY A 450 6.15 -13.44 11.39
N VAL A 451 5.81 -13.98 10.21
CA VAL A 451 5.14 -15.30 10.11
C VAL A 451 6.05 -16.42 10.61
N ARG A 452 7.34 -16.32 10.29
CA ARG A 452 8.37 -17.25 10.74
C ARG A 452 8.47 -17.29 12.27
N GLU A 453 8.53 -16.12 12.90
CA GLU A 453 8.60 -15.97 14.34
C GLU A 453 7.34 -16.49 15.03
N GLU A 454 6.15 -16.12 14.55
CA GLU A 454 4.91 -16.65 15.12
C GLU A 454 4.79 -18.16 14.92
N GLY A 455 5.29 -18.70 13.81
CA GLY A 455 5.40 -20.14 13.58
C GLY A 455 6.31 -20.83 14.60
N ILE A 456 7.47 -20.25 14.92
CA ILE A 456 8.35 -20.75 15.97
C ILE A 456 7.64 -20.73 17.32
N PHE A 457 6.97 -19.63 17.67
CA PHE A 457 6.22 -19.54 18.92
C PHE A 457 5.06 -20.55 19.00
N ALA A 458 4.36 -20.80 17.89
CA ALA A 458 3.34 -21.84 17.84
C ALA A 458 3.95 -23.23 18.11
N VAL A 459 5.12 -23.53 17.55
CA VAL A 459 5.85 -24.79 17.82
C VAL A 459 6.26 -24.89 19.30
N GLU A 460 6.73 -23.80 19.91
CA GLU A 460 7.02 -23.76 21.34
C GLU A 460 5.78 -24.07 22.18
N ARG A 461 4.65 -23.43 21.85
CA ARG A 461 3.37 -23.66 22.53
C ARG A 461 2.84 -25.07 22.29
N MET A 462 3.09 -25.72 21.17
CA MET A 462 2.64 -27.10 20.94
C MET A 462 3.55 -28.13 21.61
N THR A 463 4.85 -27.89 21.66
CA THR A 463 5.85 -28.88 22.12
C THR A 463 6.28 -28.69 23.58
N GLY A 464 6.07 -27.50 24.15
CA GLY A 464 6.58 -27.12 25.47
C GLY A 464 8.09 -26.82 25.50
N ARG A 465 8.79 -26.88 24.37
CA ARG A 465 10.19 -26.48 24.24
C ARG A 465 10.28 -24.99 23.96
N ARG A 466 11.38 -24.34 24.37
CA ARG A 466 11.69 -22.94 24.04
C ARG A 466 12.93 -22.89 23.16
N TRP A 467 12.87 -22.17 22.05
CA TRP A 467 13.98 -21.85 21.15
C TRP A 467 14.28 -20.36 21.17
N TYR A 468 13.25 -19.52 21.10
CA TYR A 468 13.38 -18.07 21.11
C TYR A 468 13.77 -17.60 22.52
N GLN A 469 14.89 -16.91 22.62
CA GLN A 469 15.43 -16.41 23.89
C GLN A 469 14.94 -14.98 24.12
N SER A 470 14.71 -14.58 25.38
CA SER A 470 14.51 -13.16 25.70
C SER A 470 15.78 -12.36 25.35
N GLN A 471 15.68 -11.04 25.11
CA GLN A 471 16.86 -10.21 24.81
C GLN A 471 17.98 -10.32 25.87
N GLU A 472 17.61 -10.54 27.12
CA GLU A 472 18.54 -10.74 28.24
C GLU A 472 19.29 -12.07 28.13
N GLU A 473 18.61 -13.11 27.62
CA GLU A 473 19.13 -14.47 27.45
C GLU A 473 19.84 -14.68 26.10
N MET A 474 19.60 -13.81 25.12
CA MET A 474 20.26 -13.85 23.80
C MET A 474 21.77 -13.72 23.95
N THR A 475 22.50 -14.59 23.26
CA THR A 475 23.96 -14.45 23.13
C THR A 475 24.33 -13.15 22.44
N ALA A 476 25.55 -12.66 22.66
CA ALA A 476 26.04 -11.46 21.98
C ALA A 476 25.99 -11.56 20.45
N GLU A 477 26.12 -12.78 19.92
CA GLU A 477 26.00 -13.10 18.50
C GLU A 477 24.58 -12.83 17.99
N VAL A 478 23.54 -13.35 18.66
CA VAL A 478 22.14 -13.19 18.25
C VAL A 478 21.67 -11.75 18.46
N ARG A 479 22.15 -11.07 19.50
CA ARG A 479 21.79 -9.68 19.80
C ARG A 479 22.25 -8.71 18.70
N GLY A 480 23.30 -9.05 17.96
CA GLY A 480 23.79 -8.25 16.83
C GLY A 480 23.07 -8.51 15.51
N MET A 481 22.15 -9.49 15.45
CA MET A 481 21.41 -9.83 14.25
C MET A 481 20.22 -8.90 14.04
N GLU A 482 19.96 -8.56 12.78
CA GLU A 482 18.68 -7.97 12.38
C GLU A 482 17.54 -8.96 12.60
N ASP A 483 16.31 -8.47 12.78
CA ASP A 483 15.12 -9.29 13.08
C ASP A 483 14.95 -10.45 12.08
N TYR A 484 15.18 -10.18 10.79
CA TYR A 484 15.16 -11.20 9.73
C TYR A 484 16.17 -12.33 9.98
N GLN A 485 17.43 -12.01 10.24
CA GLN A 485 18.50 -12.98 10.47
C GLN A 485 18.24 -13.81 11.75
N ARG A 486 17.72 -13.15 12.78
CA ARG A 486 17.36 -13.80 14.04
C ARG A 486 16.25 -14.84 13.86
N SER A 487 15.17 -14.48 13.15
CA SER A 487 14.08 -15.42 12.86
C SER A 487 14.59 -16.65 12.07
N LEU A 488 15.47 -16.44 11.08
CA LEU A 488 16.09 -17.51 10.30
C LEU A 488 16.97 -18.44 11.14
N HIS A 489 17.71 -17.89 12.10
CA HIS A 489 18.57 -18.66 12.99
C HIS A 489 17.74 -19.66 13.81
N TYR A 490 16.65 -19.20 14.44
CA TYR A 490 15.78 -20.07 15.24
C TYR A 490 14.98 -21.06 14.38
N ALA A 491 14.54 -20.66 13.18
CA ALA A 491 13.86 -21.55 12.25
C ALA A 491 14.71 -22.78 11.88
N LYS A 492 16.02 -22.60 11.66
CA LYS A 492 16.95 -23.71 11.40
C LYS A 492 17.03 -24.68 12.58
N GLN A 493 17.04 -24.17 13.81
CA GLN A 493 17.08 -25.01 15.01
C GLN A 493 15.80 -25.83 15.18
N VAL A 494 14.64 -25.20 14.98
CA VAL A 494 13.33 -25.88 15.04
C VAL A 494 13.25 -26.96 13.97
N THR A 495 13.66 -26.66 12.73
CA THR A 495 13.65 -27.60 11.61
C THR A 495 14.55 -28.80 11.87
N ALA A 496 15.80 -28.57 12.28
CA ALA A 496 16.74 -29.65 12.61
C ALA A 496 16.24 -30.53 13.76
N TRP A 497 15.70 -29.91 14.82
CA TRP A 497 15.07 -30.67 15.90
C TRP A 497 13.92 -31.54 15.40
N TRP A 498 13.07 -31.00 14.51
CA TRP A 498 11.94 -31.74 13.97
C TRP A 498 12.39 -32.92 13.12
N GLU A 499 13.39 -32.76 12.26
CA GLU A 499 13.96 -33.85 11.47
C GLU A 499 14.47 -35.00 12.35
N ASP A 500 15.17 -34.69 13.44
CA ASP A 500 15.72 -35.68 14.37
C ASP A 500 14.65 -36.38 15.22
N ASN A 501 13.49 -35.76 15.43
CA ASN A 501 12.48 -36.21 16.39
C ASN A 501 11.12 -36.57 15.76
N ARG A 502 10.91 -36.32 14.46
CA ARG A 502 9.60 -36.40 13.79
C ARG A 502 8.91 -37.73 14.06
N ASP A 503 9.59 -38.86 13.88
CA ASP A 503 8.93 -40.17 13.97
C ASP A 503 8.60 -40.56 15.41
N SER A 504 9.46 -40.22 16.37
CA SER A 504 9.34 -40.60 17.77
C SER A 504 8.60 -39.58 18.65
N PHE A 505 8.39 -38.36 18.16
CA PHE A 505 7.77 -37.30 18.95
C PHE A 505 6.28 -37.57 19.19
N GLU A 506 5.89 -37.45 20.45
CA GLU A 506 4.50 -37.44 20.93
C GLU A 506 4.21 -36.06 21.54
N LEU A 507 3.07 -35.49 21.17
CA LEU A 507 2.65 -34.21 21.71
C LEU A 507 2.33 -34.34 23.20
N PRO A 508 2.69 -33.34 24.04
CA PRO A 508 2.27 -33.30 25.43
C PRO A 508 0.73 -33.40 25.53
N ASP A 509 0.23 -34.24 26.43
CA ASP A 509 -1.21 -34.32 26.69
C ASP A 509 -1.70 -32.97 27.27
N LYS A 510 -2.54 -32.26 26.48
CA LYS A 510 -3.13 -30.96 26.89
C LYS A 510 -3.92 -31.07 28.20
N ASN A 511 -4.37 -32.27 28.59
CA ASN A 511 -5.15 -32.51 29.82
C ASN A 511 -4.30 -32.88 31.04
N ALA A 512 -2.99 -33.12 30.90
CA ALA A 512 -2.16 -33.68 31.97
C ALA A 512 -1.80 -32.71 33.11
N GLY A 513 -2.34 -31.50 33.12
CA GLY A 513 -2.38 -30.62 34.29
C GLY A 513 -1.10 -29.80 34.53
N ASN A 514 -1.31 -28.54 34.93
CA ASN A 514 -0.31 -27.53 35.31
C ASN A 514 0.58 -26.98 34.18
N ARG A 515 -0.05 -26.40 33.15
CA ARG A 515 0.52 -25.12 32.69
C ARG A 515 0.27 -24.12 33.81
N THR A 516 1.30 -23.75 34.55
CA THR A 516 1.27 -22.50 35.31
C THR A 516 0.92 -21.42 34.30
N ASP A 517 -0.23 -20.77 34.48
CA ASP A 517 -0.73 -19.65 33.66
C ASP A 517 0.19 -18.42 33.81
N GLU A 518 1.49 -18.57 33.52
CA GLU A 518 2.25 -17.46 32.98
C GLU A 518 1.60 -17.17 31.63
N LYS A 519 0.56 -16.33 31.66
CA LYS A 519 0.10 -15.62 30.48
C LYS A 519 1.38 -15.14 29.81
N PRO A 520 1.66 -15.55 28.55
CA PRO A 520 2.73 -14.92 27.82
C PRO A 520 2.53 -13.42 27.99
N ALA A 521 3.59 -12.71 28.39
CA ALA A 521 3.55 -11.26 28.47
C ALA A 521 2.86 -10.80 27.19
N LYS A 522 1.80 -9.99 27.30
CA LYS A 522 1.18 -9.39 26.12
C LYS A 522 2.28 -8.61 25.42
N GLY A 523 2.95 -9.25 24.47
CA GLY A 523 3.75 -8.55 23.49
C GLY A 523 2.73 -7.81 22.65
N ASP A 524 2.82 -6.49 22.65
CA ASP A 524 2.13 -5.63 21.69
C ASP A 524 2.76 -5.85 20.29
N HIS A 525 2.78 -7.10 19.84
CA HIS A 525 3.34 -7.54 18.57
C HIS A 525 2.20 -8.11 17.73
N LEU A 526 1.28 -7.24 17.35
CA LEU A 526 0.50 -7.29 16.11
C LEU A 526 -0.03 -5.90 15.84
#